data_AF-M4BJD0-F1
#
_entry.id   AF-M4BJD0-F1
#
_cell.length_a   1.000
_cell.length_b   1.000
_cell.length_c   1.000
_cell.angle_alpha   90.00
_cell.angle_beta   90.00
_cell.angle_gamma   90.00
#
_symmetry.space_group_name_H-M   'P 1'
#
loop_
_entity.id
_entity.type
_entity.pdbx_description
1 polymer ?
#
loop_
_entity_poly.entity_id
_entity_poly.type
_entity_poly.pdbx_seq_one_letter_code
_entity_poly.pdbx_strand_id
1 'polypeptide(L)'
;MMSTTTTPSLELCGFSTDRGCFLLTAAHSDGADSSHSRDLTSGTTVYNLEREFVDLQSWDRLLRHASTSQRLPTKRLRKLMAANWLRGDTAAGWRLDMQKNVRACEDWLNVAFVQLPVQQQQEFLHDGMYAAMKLKRAAALADSKRARDLQQYFSSTEMVHLVVTSVQAYLKQRAVVWLEPSCGDGRFLTALLQAGAQHVVGYEIDSKVQSLAEQNVRLAASDVAGVPRPFSGEGSSVQAQVYLGDFLTSRSCVPADKFVVAVGNPPFSTKGKNRNDLVHDFFRHAASEWRAHVIAFIVPERCSRPLFVETTLQQLNRQQMDNETVVLSWTLAMELPLTDYEFEFGARKALKRVRQPSVLQLFTCDR
;
A
#
# COMPACT_ATOMS: atom_id res chain seq x y z
N MET A 1 41.19 17.90 -9.74
CA MET A 1 40.41 19.00 -10.35
C MET A 1 39.01 18.48 -10.59
N MET A 2 37.99 19.06 -9.93
CA MET A 2 36.60 18.67 -10.19
C MET A 2 36.16 19.39 -11.47
N SER A 3 35.87 18.62 -12.52
CA SER A 3 35.31 19.15 -13.75
C SER A 3 33.94 19.75 -13.45
N THR A 4 33.78 21.05 -13.72
CA THR A 4 32.51 21.75 -13.57
C THR A 4 31.61 21.33 -14.73
N THR A 5 30.75 20.35 -14.49
CA THR A 5 29.70 19.98 -15.44
C THR A 5 28.74 21.16 -15.60
N THR A 6 28.71 21.73 -16.80
CA THR A 6 27.80 22.82 -17.14
C THR A 6 26.38 22.26 -17.25
N THR A 7 25.47 22.69 -16.37
CA THR A 7 24.06 22.27 -16.44
C THR A 7 23.41 22.90 -17.66
N PRO A 8 22.67 22.14 -18.49
CA PRO A 8 22.02 22.69 -19.68
C PRO A 8 20.95 23.71 -19.31
N SER A 9 20.79 24.72 -20.16
CA SER A 9 19.67 25.67 -20.07
C SER A 9 18.43 25.07 -20.73
N LEU A 10 17.29 25.17 -20.05
CA LEU A 10 15.98 24.75 -20.51
C LEU A 10 15.18 25.95 -21.01
N GLU A 11 14.66 25.86 -22.23
CA GLU A 11 13.81 26.88 -22.83
C GLU A 11 12.41 26.34 -23.13
N LEU A 12 11.38 27.14 -22.91
CA LEU A 12 9.99 26.83 -23.22
C LEU A 12 9.67 27.22 -24.67
N CYS A 13 9.52 26.22 -25.53
CA CYS A 13 9.28 26.40 -26.96
C CYS A 13 7.79 26.30 -27.32
N GLY A 14 6.95 25.73 -26.46
CA GLY A 14 5.53 25.61 -26.77
C GLY A 14 4.70 24.89 -25.72
N PHE A 15 3.41 24.76 -26.01
CA PHE A 15 2.49 23.90 -25.29
C PHE A 15 1.53 23.23 -26.27
N SER A 16 1.25 21.94 -26.05
CA SER A 16 0.25 21.17 -26.79
C SER A 16 -0.91 20.81 -25.87
N THR A 17 -2.11 21.32 -26.16
CA THR A 17 -3.36 20.98 -25.44
C THR A 17 -3.73 19.53 -25.65
N ASP A 18 -3.52 19.01 -26.86
CA ASP A 18 -3.91 17.66 -27.25
C ASP A 18 -3.09 16.61 -26.50
N ARG A 19 -1.81 16.91 -26.27
CA ARG A 19 -0.88 16.05 -25.52
C ARG A 19 -0.75 16.43 -24.04
N GLY A 20 -1.26 17.60 -23.65
CA GLY A 20 -1.15 18.13 -22.28
C GLY A 20 0.28 18.39 -21.82
N CYS A 21 1.21 18.67 -22.75
CA CYS A 21 2.64 18.80 -22.46
C CYS A 21 3.22 20.15 -22.89
N PHE A 22 4.24 20.60 -22.15
CA PHE A 22 5.13 21.66 -22.58
C PHE A 22 6.20 21.09 -23.52
N LEU A 23 6.51 21.87 -24.55
CA LEU A 23 7.61 21.62 -25.46
C LEU A 23 8.79 22.45 -24.98
N LEU A 24 9.92 21.80 -24.75
CA LEU A 24 11.14 22.45 -24.29
C LEU A 24 12.31 22.14 -25.20
N THR A 25 13.30 23.03 -25.23
CA THR A 25 14.62 22.71 -25.75
C THR A 25 15.65 22.71 -24.62
N ALA A 26 16.58 21.76 -24.67
CA ALA A 26 17.76 21.75 -23.81
C ALA A 26 19.02 21.85 -24.68
N ALA A 27 19.84 22.87 -24.45
CA ALA A 27 21.11 23.04 -25.16
C ALA A 27 22.27 22.61 -24.25
N HIS A 28 23.11 21.71 -24.74
CA HIS A 28 24.40 21.41 -24.11
C HIS A 28 25.52 22.10 -24.88
N SER A 29 26.30 22.92 -24.18
CA SER A 29 27.61 23.29 -24.66
C SER A 29 28.55 22.13 -24.35
N ASP A 30 28.91 21.33 -25.36
CA ASP A 30 29.98 20.35 -25.17
C ASP A 30 31.24 21.14 -24.78
N GLY A 31 31.63 21.00 -23.52
CA GLY A 31 32.84 21.61 -22.99
C GLY A 31 33.99 21.12 -23.85
N ALA A 32 34.66 22.05 -24.54
CA ALA A 32 35.76 21.78 -25.44
C ALA A 32 36.99 21.25 -24.68
N ASP A 33 36.91 20.02 -24.18
CA ASP A 33 38.02 19.27 -23.62
C ASP A 33 38.75 18.55 -24.77
N SER A 34 39.53 19.32 -25.53
CA SER A 34 40.77 18.81 -26.13
C SER A 34 41.56 19.96 -26.74
N SER A 35 42.67 20.26 -26.08
CA SER A 35 43.86 20.76 -26.75
C SER A 35 44.17 19.89 -27.97
N HIS A 36 44.37 20.52 -29.13
CA HIS A 36 44.86 19.93 -30.38
C HIS A 36 43.84 19.23 -31.29
N SER A 37 42.84 19.96 -31.80
CA SER A 37 42.43 19.80 -33.20
C SER A 37 41.71 21.07 -33.68
N ARG A 38 42.39 21.84 -34.54
CA ARG A 38 41.83 23.03 -35.20
C ARG A 38 41.22 22.60 -36.53
N ASP A 39 40.07 21.96 -36.48
CA ASP A 39 39.06 21.99 -37.54
C ASP A 39 37.94 21.02 -37.17
N LEU A 40 36.74 21.56 -36.97
CA LEU A 40 35.40 20.99 -37.16
C LEU A 40 34.41 21.76 -36.27
N THR A 41 33.34 22.25 -36.89
CA THR A 41 32.25 23.02 -36.29
C THR A 41 31.71 22.36 -35.01
N SER A 42 31.97 22.96 -33.86
CA SER A 42 31.40 22.52 -32.57
C SER A 42 29.88 22.74 -32.60
N GLY A 43 29.14 21.70 -33.00
CA GLY A 43 27.69 21.75 -33.13
C GLY A 43 27.02 21.68 -31.77
N THR A 44 26.28 22.72 -31.39
CA THR A 44 25.42 22.66 -30.20
C THR A 44 24.33 21.62 -30.43
N THR A 45 24.35 20.55 -29.64
CA THR A 45 23.26 19.57 -29.66
C THR A 45 22.07 20.13 -28.91
N VAL A 46 20.94 20.28 -29.62
CA VAL A 46 19.67 20.76 -29.06
C VAL A 46 18.70 19.58 -28.97
N TYR A 47 18.24 19.30 -27.76
CA TYR A 47 17.25 18.26 -27.50
C TYR A 47 15.87 18.87 -27.39
N ASN A 48 14.89 18.34 -28.14
CA ASN A 48 13.48 18.69 -27.98
C ASN A 48 12.84 17.75 -26.97
N LEU A 49 12.20 18.30 -25.94
CA LEU A 49 11.63 17.56 -24.81
C LEU A 49 10.14 17.84 -24.70
N GLU A 50 9.34 16.81 -24.42
CA GLU A 50 7.93 16.95 -24.08
C GLU A 50 7.70 16.59 -22.62
N ARG A 51 7.27 17.56 -21.80
CA ARG A 51 7.18 17.38 -20.35
C ARG A 51 5.86 17.88 -19.80
N GLU A 52 5.29 17.11 -18.87
CA GLU A 52 3.98 17.40 -18.30
C GLU A 52 4.05 18.43 -17.17
N PHE A 53 2.97 19.17 -16.98
CA PHE A 53 2.86 20.12 -15.88
C PHE A 53 3.03 19.47 -14.50
N VAL A 54 2.64 18.20 -14.34
CA VAL A 54 2.76 17.45 -13.08
C VAL A 54 4.22 17.24 -12.65
N ASP A 55 5.16 17.27 -13.59
CA ASP A 55 6.59 17.14 -13.29
C ASP A 55 7.11 18.40 -12.61
N LEU A 56 6.76 19.57 -13.14
CA LEU A 56 7.12 20.87 -12.55
C LEU A 56 6.49 21.04 -11.16
N GLN A 57 5.26 20.57 -10.97
CA GLN A 57 4.63 20.52 -9.64
C GLN A 57 5.36 19.60 -8.66
N SER A 58 5.94 18.51 -9.17
CA SER A 58 6.71 17.56 -8.35
C SER A 58 8.04 18.17 -7.92
N TRP A 59 8.71 18.90 -8.81
CA TRP A 59 9.91 19.67 -8.47
C TRP A 59 9.63 20.74 -7.41
N ASP A 60 8.55 21.51 -7.57
CA ASP A 60 8.13 22.52 -6.60
C ASP A 60 7.86 21.91 -5.20
N ARG A 61 7.27 20.70 -5.13
CA ARG A 61 7.11 19.99 -3.84
C ARG A 61 8.45 19.54 -3.26
N LEU A 62 9.35 19.00 -4.08
CA LEU A 62 10.65 18.51 -3.64
C LEU A 62 11.52 19.65 -3.09
N LEU A 63 11.67 20.73 -3.87
CA LEU A 63 12.57 21.84 -3.55
C LEU A 63 12.08 22.67 -2.36
N ARG A 64 10.76 22.68 -2.10
CA ARG A 64 10.16 23.32 -0.91
C ARG A 64 10.71 22.82 0.42
N HIS A 65 11.13 21.56 0.47
CA HIS A 65 11.68 20.99 1.69
C HIS A 65 13.17 21.29 1.87
N ALA A 66 13.86 21.68 0.80
CA ALA A 66 15.31 21.83 0.78
C ALA A 66 15.79 23.29 0.84
N SER A 67 14.99 24.26 0.37
CA SER A 67 15.43 25.66 0.29
C SER A 67 14.28 26.67 0.30
N THR A 68 14.61 27.95 0.51
CA THR A 68 13.70 29.12 0.37
C THR A 68 13.41 29.47 -1.10
N SER A 69 13.50 28.49 -2.00
CA SER A 69 13.33 28.70 -3.44
C SER A 69 12.00 29.34 -3.79
N GLN A 70 12.02 30.12 -4.87
CA GLN A 70 10.81 30.69 -5.45
C GLN A 70 9.81 29.59 -5.79
N ARG A 71 8.53 29.86 -5.52
CA ARG A 71 7.42 28.95 -5.84
C ARG A 71 7.22 28.85 -7.35
N LEU A 72 6.79 27.67 -7.81
CA LEU A 72 6.32 27.46 -9.18
C LEU A 72 5.31 28.54 -9.60
N PRO A 73 5.55 29.27 -10.72
CA PRO A 73 4.65 30.33 -11.20
C PRO A 73 3.35 29.77 -11.81
N THR A 74 2.58 29.04 -11.00
CA THR A 74 1.41 28.24 -11.39
C THR A 74 0.36 29.06 -12.13
N LYS A 75 0.09 30.30 -11.70
CA LYS A 75 -0.87 31.18 -12.39
C LYS A 75 -0.42 31.51 -13.82
N ARG A 76 0.88 31.64 -14.06
CA ARG A 76 1.44 31.93 -15.39
C ARG A 76 1.43 30.67 -16.26
N LEU A 77 1.87 29.53 -15.72
CA LEU A 77 1.82 28.25 -16.44
C LEU A 77 0.40 27.88 -16.86
N ARG A 78 -0.60 28.04 -15.98
CA ARG A 78 -2.01 27.80 -16.35
C ARG A 78 -2.49 28.69 -17.49
N LYS A 79 -2.04 29.95 -17.57
CA LYS A 79 -2.34 30.82 -18.73
C LYS A 79 -1.69 30.30 -20.00
N LEU A 80 -0.45 29.81 -19.92
CA LEU A 80 0.25 29.21 -21.06
C LEU A 80 -0.37 27.88 -21.50
N MET A 81 -1.05 27.17 -20.61
CA MET A 81 -1.74 25.90 -20.91
C MET A 81 -3.14 26.07 -21.52
N ALA A 82 -3.63 27.31 -21.67
CA ALA A 82 -5.00 27.57 -22.10
C ALA A 82 -5.24 27.32 -23.60
N ALA A 83 -4.18 27.28 -24.41
CA ALA A 83 -4.24 27.05 -25.85
C ALA A 83 -2.92 26.46 -26.35
N ASN A 84 -2.94 25.88 -27.56
CA ASN A 84 -1.72 25.50 -28.27
C ASN A 84 -0.88 26.75 -28.61
N TRP A 85 0.44 26.65 -28.48
CA TRP A 85 1.36 27.68 -28.98
C TRP A 85 2.76 27.13 -29.25
N LEU A 86 3.45 27.76 -30.20
CA LEU A 86 4.86 27.56 -30.51
C LEU A 86 5.57 28.90 -30.51
N ARG A 87 6.72 28.98 -29.85
CA ARG A 87 7.51 30.20 -29.70
C ARG A 87 7.85 30.76 -31.08
N GLY A 88 7.56 32.04 -31.28
CA GLY A 88 7.87 32.76 -32.52
C GLY A 88 6.85 32.55 -33.65
N ASP A 89 5.88 31.64 -33.48
CA ASP A 89 4.86 31.37 -34.49
C ASP A 89 3.51 31.98 -34.09
N THR A 90 3.20 33.14 -34.67
CA THR A 90 1.94 33.86 -34.42
C THR A 90 0.72 33.09 -34.94
N ALA A 91 0.87 32.30 -36.00
CA ALA A 91 -0.19 31.46 -36.54
C ALA A 91 -0.48 30.26 -35.62
N ALA A 92 0.55 29.75 -34.94
CA ALA A 92 0.39 28.76 -33.88
C ALA A 92 -0.11 29.35 -32.56
N GLY A 93 -0.38 30.66 -32.45
CA GLY A 93 -0.95 31.28 -31.25
C GLY A 93 0.04 31.99 -30.34
N TRP A 94 1.29 32.21 -30.77
CA TRP A 94 2.26 33.04 -30.04
C TRP A 94 1.82 34.50 -29.99
N ARG A 95 1.71 35.05 -28.78
CA ARG A 95 1.31 36.45 -28.57
C ARG A 95 2.31 37.19 -27.70
N LEU A 96 2.44 38.50 -27.91
CA LEU A 96 3.38 39.36 -27.17
C LEU A 96 3.15 39.33 -25.65
N ASP A 97 1.89 39.26 -25.21
CA ASP A 97 1.50 39.20 -23.80
C ASP A 97 1.94 37.89 -23.09
N MET A 98 2.23 36.83 -23.86
CA MET A 98 2.72 35.56 -23.34
C MET A 98 4.22 35.61 -22.99
N GLN A 99 5.01 36.45 -23.64
CA GLN A 99 6.47 36.51 -23.46
C GLN A 99 6.86 36.72 -22.00
N LYS A 100 6.16 37.62 -21.30
CA LYS A 100 6.39 37.88 -19.87
C LYS A 100 6.08 36.66 -19.00
N ASN A 101 5.10 35.85 -19.39
CA ASN A 101 4.77 34.61 -18.69
C ASN A 101 5.82 33.54 -18.95
N VAL A 102 6.24 33.39 -20.21
CA VAL A 102 7.26 32.42 -20.61
C VAL A 102 8.59 32.68 -19.92
N ARG A 103 9.12 33.91 -19.99
CA ARG A 103 10.39 34.27 -19.33
C ARG A 103 10.36 33.96 -17.83
N ALA A 104 9.32 34.39 -17.13
CA ALA A 104 9.17 34.11 -15.70
C ALA A 104 9.08 32.61 -15.37
N CYS A 105 8.55 31.79 -16.29
CA CYS A 105 8.52 30.34 -16.11
C CYS A 105 9.88 29.70 -16.41
N GLU A 106 10.62 30.17 -17.41
CA GLU A 106 11.97 29.72 -17.74
C GLU A 106 12.97 30.06 -16.65
N ASP A 107 12.91 31.28 -16.09
CA ASP A 107 13.74 31.71 -14.97
C ASP A 107 13.58 30.74 -13.80
N TRP A 108 12.32 30.45 -13.44
CA TRP A 108 12.03 29.48 -12.39
C TRP A 108 12.49 28.07 -12.77
N LEU A 109 12.24 27.63 -14.01
CA LEU A 109 12.55 26.29 -14.48
C LEU A 109 14.05 26.00 -14.38
N ASN A 110 14.88 26.92 -14.85
CA ASN A 110 16.34 26.77 -14.83
C ASN A 110 16.89 26.80 -13.39
N VAL A 111 16.40 27.71 -12.55
CA VAL A 111 16.78 27.75 -11.12
C VAL A 111 16.36 26.47 -10.39
N ALA A 112 15.18 25.95 -10.68
CA ALA A 112 14.69 24.70 -10.09
C ALA A 112 15.48 23.49 -10.58
N PHE A 113 15.76 23.42 -11.89
CA PHE A 113 16.43 22.30 -12.53
C PHE A 113 17.83 22.05 -11.97
N VAL A 114 18.62 23.12 -11.81
CA VAL A 114 19.98 23.04 -11.23
C VAL A 114 19.96 22.51 -9.79
N GLN A 115 18.87 22.74 -9.05
CA GLN A 115 18.74 22.27 -7.66
C GLN A 115 18.26 20.81 -7.55
N LEU A 116 17.89 20.16 -8.65
CA LEU A 116 17.45 18.77 -8.61
C LEU A 116 18.64 17.83 -8.40
N PRO A 117 18.43 16.65 -7.77
CA PRO A 117 19.42 15.58 -7.79
C PRO A 117 19.83 15.24 -9.23
N VAL A 118 21.12 14.99 -9.47
CA VAL A 118 21.69 14.70 -10.80
C VAL A 118 20.89 13.63 -11.54
N GLN A 119 20.48 12.56 -10.86
CA GLN A 119 19.66 11.52 -11.45
C GLN A 119 18.33 12.05 -12.02
N GLN A 120 17.64 12.95 -11.31
CA GLN A 120 16.37 13.51 -11.77
C GLN A 120 16.56 14.47 -12.95
N GLN A 121 17.71 15.16 -13.00
CA GLN A 121 18.07 15.98 -14.15
C GLN A 121 18.22 15.09 -15.40
N GLN A 122 18.97 13.98 -15.28
CA GLN A 122 19.16 13.01 -16.35
C GLN A 122 17.84 12.37 -16.79
N GLU A 123 16.99 11.95 -15.84
CA GLU A 123 15.65 11.44 -16.12
C GLU A 123 14.77 12.45 -16.86
N PHE A 124 14.95 13.76 -16.61
CA PHE A 124 14.19 14.80 -17.31
C PHE A 124 14.75 15.13 -18.69
N LEU A 125 16.06 15.00 -18.92
CA LEU A 125 16.69 15.33 -20.20
C LEU A 125 16.58 14.20 -21.22
N HIS A 126 16.49 12.94 -20.78
CA HIS A 126 16.50 11.78 -21.67
C HIS A 126 15.11 11.13 -21.77
N ASP A 127 14.51 11.13 -22.96
CA ASP A 127 13.13 10.64 -23.18
C ASP A 127 12.92 9.19 -22.76
N GLY A 128 13.89 8.30 -23.01
CA GLY A 128 13.81 6.91 -22.57
C GLY A 128 13.75 6.77 -21.04
N MET A 129 14.57 7.53 -20.32
CA MET A 129 14.57 7.55 -18.85
C MET A 129 13.30 8.21 -18.32
N TYR A 130 12.85 9.30 -18.94
CA TYR A 130 11.62 9.98 -18.61
C TYR A 130 10.40 9.05 -18.74
N ALA A 131 10.29 8.33 -19.86
CA ALA A 131 9.22 7.38 -20.11
C ALA A 131 9.23 6.23 -19.09
N ALA A 132 10.40 5.66 -18.79
CA ALA A 132 10.55 4.62 -17.77
C ALA A 132 10.15 5.11 -16.37
N MET A 133 10.57 6.33 -16.00
CA MET A 133 10.20 6.97 -14.73
C MET A 133 8.68 7.19 -14.64
N LYS A 134 8.04 7.68 -15.71
CA LYS A 134 6.58 7.84 -15.76
C LYS A 134 5.85 6.53 -15.61
N LEU A 135 6.27 5.48 -16.32
CA LEU A 135 5.68 4.15 -16.20
C LEU A 135 5.78 3.63 -14.76
N LYS A 136 6.94 3.80 -14.12
CA LYS A 136 7.17 3.44 -12.72
C LYS A 136 6.26 4.23 -11.78
N ARG A 137 6.09 5.54 -12.00
CA ARG A 137 5.19 6.39 -11.20
C ARG A 137 3.73 5.98 -11.37
N ALA A 138 3.30 5.70 -12.60
CA ALA A 138 1.94 5.23 -12.89
C ALA A 138 1.66 3.87 -12.22
N ALA A 139 2.59 2.92 -12.30
CA ALA A 139 2.50 1.64 -11.62
C ALA A 139 2.39 1.81 -10.09
N ALA A 140 3.23 2.67 -9.49
CA ALA A 140 3.17 2.94 -8.05
C ALA A 140 1.85 3.60 -7.61
N LEU A 141 1.28 4.48 -8.44
CA LEU A 141 -0.05 5.07 -8.19
C LEU A 141 -1.16 4.02 -8.30
N ALA A 142 -1.08 3.13 -9.30
CA ALA A 142 -2.03 2.03 -9.46
C ALA A 142 -1.97 1.06 -8.28
N ASP A 143 -0.77 0.67 -7.84
CA ASP A 143 -0.58 -0.18 -6.66
C ASP A 143 -1.10 0.52 -5.39
N SER A 144 -0.82 1.82 -5.18
CA SER A 144 -1.34 2.58 -4.04
C SER A 144 -2.86 2.75 -4.07
N LYS A 145 -3.46 2.86 -5.26
CA LYS A 145 -4.92 2.88 -5.41
C LYS A 145 -5.50 1.51 -5.05
N ARG A 146 -4.96 0.43 -5.63
CA ARG A 146 -5.37 -0.94 -5.36
C ARG A 146 -5.29 -1.27 -3.86
N ALA A 147 -4.19 -0.92 -3.19
CA ALA A 147 -4.03 -1.14 -1.75
C ALA A 147 -5.09 -0.39 -0.92
N ARG A 148 -5.52 0.81 -1.34
CA ARG A 148 -6.62 1.54 -0.69
C ARG A 148 -7.98 0.89 -0.97
N ASP A 149 -8.22 0.52 -2.22
CA ASP A 149 -9.49 -0.11 -2.64
C ASP A 149 -9.70 -1.46 -1.91
N LEU A 150 -8.61 -2.22 -1.69
CA LEU A 150 -8.59 -3.46 -0.93
C LEU A 150 -8.44 -3.26 0.60
N GLN A 151 -8.29 -2.02 1.08
CA GLN A 151 -8.10 -1.69 2.49
C GLN A 151 -6.93 -2.45 3.15
N GLN A 152 -5.79 -2.55 2.46
CA GLN A 152 -4.57 -3.22 2.95
C GLN A 152 -3.86 -2.39 4.03
N TYR A 153 -4.50 -2.29 5.20
CA TYR A 153 -3.96 -1.72 6.42
C TYR A 153 -3.47 -2.86 7.31
N PHE A 154 -2.16 -3.03 7.39
CA PHE A 154 -1.55 -4.14 8.14
C PHE A 154 -1.49 -3.78 9.63
N SER A 155 -1.82 -4.73 10.49
CA SER A 155 -1.64 -4.55 11.95
C SER A 155 -0.16 -4.43 12.29
N SER A 156 0.20 -3.51 13.20
CA SER A 156 1.58 -3.40 13.69
C SER A 156 1.99 -4.65 14.46
N THR A 157 3.30 -4.89 14.55
CA THR A 157 3.86 -6.05 15.28
C THR A 157 3.39 -6.09 16.73
N GLU A 158 3.35 -4.93 17.39
CA GLU A 158 2.94 -4.80 18.79
C GLU A 158 1.46 -5.17 18.96
N MET A 159 0.60 -4.72 18.04
CA MET A 159 -0.82 -5.03 18.05
C MET A 159 -1.05 -6.54 17.82
N VAL A 160 -0.36 -7.13 16.84
CA VAL A 160 -0.43 -8.57 16.55
C VAL A 160 -0.02 -9.38 17.79
N HIS A 161 1.09 -9.03 18.42
CA HIS A 161 1.58 -9.72 19.62
C HIS A 161 0.59 -9.62 20.78
N LEU A 162 0.03 -8.43 21.04
CA LEU A 162 -1.03 -8.25 22.04
C LEU A 162 -2.19 -9.20 21.79
N VAL A 163 -2.76 -9.18 20.58
CA VAL A 163 -3.93 -10.00 20.24
C VAL A 163 -3.63 -11.49 20.38
N VAL A 164 -2.50 -11.96 19.84
CA VAL A 164 -2.10 -13.38 19.95
C VAL A 164 -1.97 -13.79 21.41
N THR A 165 -1.31 -12.99 22.24
CA THR A 165 -1.13 -13.27 23.67
C THR A 165 -2.48 -13.30 24.41
N SER A 166 -3.35 -12.34 24.16
CA SER A 166 -4.68 -12.26 24.78
C SER A 166 -5.55 -13.49 24.43
N VAL A 167 -5.56 -13.89 23.16
CA VAL A 167 -6.35 -15.05 22.70
C VAL A 167 -5.77 -16.36 23.25
N GLN A 168 -4.44 -16.52 23.26
CA GLN A 168 -3.80 -17.71 23.83
C GLN A 168 -4.05 -17.86 25.33
N ALA A 169 -3.98 -16.76 26.09
CA ALA A 169 -4.28 -16.75 27.51
C ALA A 169 -5.73 -17.21 27.79
N TYR A 170 -6.67 -16.86 26.90
CA TYR A 170 -8.06 -17.29 27.00
C TYR A 170 -8.24 -18.81 26.76
N LEU A 171 -7.53 -19.39 25.79
CA LEU A 171 -7.77 -20.78 25.32
C LEU A 171 -7.29 -21.90 26.26
N LYS A 172 -6.46 -21.61 27.27
CA LYS A 172 -5.96 -22.58 28.28
C LYS A 172 -5.39 -23.89 27.67
N GLN A 173 -4.47 -23.78 26.71
CA GLN A 173 -3.74 -24.90 26.08
C GLN A 173 -4.63 -25.97 25.41
N ARG A 174 -5.32 -25.59 24.34
CA ARG A 174 -6.03 -26.53 23.45
C ARG A 174 -5.24 -26.78 22.17
N ALA A 175 -5.28 -28.00 21.64
CA ALA A 175 -4.88 -28.26 20.27
C ALA A 175 -5.91 -27.61 19.34
N VAL A 176 -5.51 -26.53 18.66
CA VAL A 176 -6.41 -25.73 17.83
C VAL A 176 -5.84 -25.55 16.43
N VAL A 177 -6.73 -25.33 15.47
CA VAL A 177 -6.39 -24.81 14.16
C VAL A 177 -6.62 -23.31 14.18
N TRP A 178 -5.57 -22.54 13.92
CA TRP A 178 -5.67 -21.09 13.83
C TRP A 178 -6.02 -20.68 12.42
N LEU A 179 -7.06 -19.86 12.29
CA LEU A 179 -7.54 -19.34 11.02
C LEU A 179 -7.34 -17.82 11.00
N GLU A 180 -6.68 -17.31 9.96
CA GLU A 180 -6.65 -15.87 9.65
C GLU A 180 -7.40 -15.61 8.33
N PRO A 181 -8.66 -15.13 8.39
CA PRO A 181 -9.52 -14.96 7.21
C PRO A 181 -9.06 -13.96 6.16
N SER A 182 -8.18 -13.03 6.50
CA SER A 182 -7.69 -11.96 5.63
C SER A 182 -6.26 -11.64 6.03
N CYS A 183 -5.34 -12.53 5.68
CA CYS A 183 -4.04 -12.60 6.34
C CYS A 183 -3.02 -11.56 5.92
N GLY A 184 -3.29 -10.76 4.88
CA GLY A 184 -2.36 -9.74 4.43
C GLY A 184 -0.99 -10.37 4.16
N ASP A 185 0.06 -9.79 4.73
CA ASP A 185 1.45 -10.27 4.63
C ASP A 185 1.81 -11.38 5.63
N GLY A 186 0.83 -11.96 6.33
CA GLY A 186 0.99 -13.15 7.17
C GLY A 186 1.52 -12.89 8.59
N ARG A 187 1.40 -11.65 9.11
CA ARG A 187 1.94 -11.29 10.43
C ARG A 187 1.33 -12.07 11.58
N PHE A 188 0.00 -12.24 11.59
CA PHE A 188 -0.67 -13.03 12.63
C PHE A 188 -0.29 -14.51 12.53
N LEU A 189 -0.34 -15.11 11.34
CA LEU A 189 0.13 -16.50 11.14
C LEU A 189 1.57 -16.70 11.63
N THR A 190 2.47 -15.77 11.30
CA THR A 190 3.88 -15.80 11.72
C THR A 190 4.00 -15.70 13.24
N ALA A 191 3.31 -14.75 13.87
CA ALA A 191 3.31 -14.56 15.32
C ALA A 191 2.72 -15.78 16.05
N LEU A 192 1.67 -16.39 15.50
CA LEU A 192 1.08 -17.62 16.03
C LEU A 192 2.07 -18.79 16.01
N LEU A 193 2.78 -19.00 14.89
CA LEU A 193 3.82 -20.02 14.78
C LEU A 193 4.93 -19.81 15.80
N GLN A 194 5.42 -18.57 15.93
CA GLN A 194 6.43 -18.17 16.93
C GLN A 194 5.92 -18.41 18.37
N ALA A 195 4.63 -18.19 18.62
CA ALA A 195 3.98 -18.47 19.88
C ALA A 195 3.60 -19.95 20.07
N GLY A 196 4.11 -20.85 19.21
CA GLY A 196 4.01 -22.29 19.37
C GLY A 196 2.83 -22.96 18.66
N ALA A 197 2.02 -22.23 17.89
CA ALA A 197 0.95 -22.82 17.09
C ALA A 197 1.50 -23.92 16.16
N GLN A 198 0.78 -25.03 16.06
CA GLN A 198 1.17 -26.17 15.23
C GLN A 198 0.40 -26.24 13.91
N HIS A 199 -0.76 -25.58 13.82
CA HIS A 199 -1.58 -25.55 12.61
C HIS A 199 -2.14 -24.15 12.39
N VAL A 200 -1.72 -23.49 11.31
CA VAL A 200 -2.19 -22.16 10.90
C VAL A 200 -2.69 -22.19 9.44
N VAL A 201 -3.80 -21.50 9.18
CA VAL A 201 -4.45 -21.38 7.88
C VAL A 201 -4.77 -19.92 7.61
N GLY A 202 -4.34 -19.39 6.47
CA GLY A 202 -4.62 -18.02 6.04
C GLY A 202 -5.33 -17.95 4.69
N TYR A 203 -6.08 -16.86 4.49
CA TYR A 203 -6.64 -16.47 3.19
C TYR A 203 -6.23 -15.05 2.82
N GLU A 204 -5.81 -14.83 1.59
CA GLU A 204 -5.54 -13.50 1.04
C GLU A 204 -6.08 -13.42 -0.39
N ILE A 205 -6.75 -12.32 -0.73
CA ILE A 205 -7.40 -12.13 -2.03
C ILE A 205 -6.45 -11.53 -3.07
N ASP A 206 -5.44 -10.77 -2.63
CA ASP A 206 -4.42 -10.20 -3.50
C ASP A 206 -3.26 -11.17 -3.69
N SER A 207 -3.13 -11.70 -4.90
CA SER A 207 -2.05 -12.64 -5.26
C SER A 207 -0.64 -12.13 -4.93
N LYS A 208 -0.37 -10.82 -5.06
CA LYS A 208 0.96 -10.27 -4.74
C LYS A 208 1.25 -10.36 -3.24
N VAL A 209 0.23 -10.10 -2.42
CA VAL A 209 0.36 -10.08 -0.96
C VAL A 209 0.31 -11.50 -0.40
N GLN A 210 -0.51 -12.37 -0.98
CA GLN A 210 -0.56 -13.80 -0.65
C GLN A 210 0.81 -14.45 -0.82
N SER A 211 1.52 -14.20 -1.93
CA SER A 211 2.84 -14.78 -2.15
C SER A 211 3.86 -14.33 -1.10
N LEU A 212 3.75 -13.08 -0.62
CA LEU A 212 4.57 -12.56 0.47
C LEU A 212 4.22 -13.25 1.79
N ALA A 213 2.95 -13.42 2.10
CA ALA A 213 2.51 -14.14 3.30
C ALA A 213 2.99 -15.59 3.30
N GLU A 214 2.83 -16.30 2.18
CA GLU A 214 3.28 -17.68 2.06
C GLU A 214 4.78 -17.81 2.31
N GLN A 215 5.58 -16.88 1.78
CA GLN A 215 7.02 -16.84 2.05
C GLN A 215 7.32 -16.59 3.54
N ASN A 216 6.70 -15.58 4.15
CA ASN A 216 6.94 -15.23 5.56
C ASN A 216 6.55 -16.39 6.50
N VAL A 217 5.40 -17.00 6.25
CA VAL A 217 4.85 -18.11 7.04
C VAL A 217 5.73 -19.35 6.90
N ARG A 218 6.23 -19.66 5.69
CA ARG A 218 7.13 -20.79 5.46
C ARG A 218 8.46 -20.61 6.20
N LEU A 219 9.03 -19.40 6.17
CA LEU A 219 10.24 -19.07 6.92
C LEU A 219 10.01 -19.26 8.43
N ALA A 220 8.94 -18.67 8.98
CA ALA A 220 8.59 -18.82 10.39
C ALA A 220 8.35 -20.27 10.81
N ALA A 221 7.69 -21.07 9.98
CA ALA A 221 7.49 -22.50 10.26
C ALA A 221 8.81 -23.28 10.31
N SER A 222 9.76 -22.91 9.43
CA SER A 222 11.08 -23.55 9.35
C SER A 222 11.95 -23.20 10.55
N ASP A 223 11.95 -21.93 10.96
CA ASP A 223 12.67 -21.44 12.14
C ASP A 223 12.18 -22.14 13.42
N VAL A 224 10.87 -22.34 13.55
CA VAL A 224 10.27 -22.99 14.73
C VAL A 224 10.49 -24.51 14.73
N ALA A 225 10.59 -25.15 13.57
CA ALA A 225 10.87 -26.59 13.45
C ALA A 225 12.33 -26.95 13.78
N GLY A 226 13.27 -26.02 13.55
CA GLY A 226 14.70 -26.21 13.83
C GLY A 226 15.10 -26.11 15.31
N VAL A 227 14.20 -25.64 16.18
CA VAL A 227 14.48 -25.48 17.62
C VAL A 227 14.16 -26.79 18.36
N PRO A 228 15.15 -27.47 18.98
CA PRO A 228 14.89 -28.68 19.78
C PRO A 228 13.96 -28.33 20.95
N ARG A 229 12.75 -28.88 20.94
CA ARG A 229 11.80 -28.66 22.05
C ARG A 229 12.02 -29.73 23.11
N PRO A 230 12.25 -29.37 24.39
CA PRO A 230 12.60 -30.33 25.44
C PRO A 230 11.49 -31.33 25.81
N PHE A 231 10.31 -31.29 25.18
CA PHE A 231 9.15 -32.13 25.51
C PHE A 231 8.32 -32.61 24.30
N SER A 232 8.80 -32.49 23.06
CA SER A 232 8.03 -32.97 21.91
C SER A 232 8.29 -34.45 21.64
N GLY A 233 7.32 -35.30 21.97
CA GLY A 233 7.23 -36.66 21.44
C GLY A 233 7.25 -36.67 19.91
N GLU A 234 7.73 -37.78 19.35
CA GLU A 234 7.91 -37.99 17.91
C GLU A 234 6.68 -37.54 17.08
N GLY A 235 6.91 -36.66 16.09
CA GLY A 235 5.99 -36.49 14.95
C GLY A 235 5.16 -35.21 14.84
N SER A 236 5.34 -34.17 15.67
CA SER A 236 4.59 -32.91 15.49
C SER A 236 5.12 -32.08 14.31
N SER A 237 4.63 -32.35 13.10
CA SER A 237 4.89 -31.50 11.93
C SER A 237 4.04 -30.23 11.99
N VAL A 238 4.67 -29.06 11.97
CA VAL A 238 3.99 -27.77 11.81
C VAL A 238 3.25 -27.75 10.46
N GLN A 239 1.95 -27.47 10.47
CA GLN A 239 1.12 -27.30 9.28
C GLN A 239 0.83 -25.82 9.08
N ALA A 240 1.30 -25.25 7.98
CA ALA A 240 1.09 -23.84 7.66
C ALA A 240 0.64 -23.69 6.21
N GLN A 241 -0.54 -23.11 6.01
CA GLN A 241 -1.18 -23.00 4.69
C GLN A 241 -1.67 -21.57 4.46
N VAL A 242 -1.40 -21.01 3.28
CA VAL A 242 -1.88 -19.69 2.88
C VAL A 242 -2.56 -19.81 1.51
N TYR A 243 -3.86 -19.60 1.47
CA TYR A 243 -4.68 -19.74 0.27
C TYR A 243 -4.89 -18.39 -0.43
N LEU A 244 -4.85 -18.41 -1.77
CA LEU A 244 -5.28 -17.30 -2.61
C LEU A 244 -6.78 -17.40 -2.88
N GLY A 245 -7.57 -16.42 -2.42
CA GLY A 245 -9.00 -16.37 -2.73
C GLY A 245 -9.84 -15.47 -1.82
N ASP A 246 -11.11 -15.29 -2.18
CA ASP A 246 -12.11 -14.59 -1.36
C ASP A 246 -12.56 -15.51 -0.21
N PHE A 247 -12.14 -15.19 1.01
CA PHE A 247 -12.50 -15.96 2.21
C PHE A 247 -14.01 -16.15 2.36
N LEU A 248 -14.83 -15.16 2.01
CA LEU A 248 -16.29 -15.25 2.15
C LEU A 248 -16.94 -16.22 1.15
N THR A 249 -16.14 -16.79 0.24
CA THR A 249 -16.56 -17.87 -0.68
C THR A 249 -15.82 -19.18 -0.42
N SER A 250 -14.89 -19.19 0.54
CA SER A 250 -14.12 -20.37 0.92
C SER A 250 -14.99 -21.39 1.64
N ARG A 251 -14.52 -22.64 1.69
CA ARG A 251 -15.10 -23.71 2.50
C ARG A 251 -14.06 -24.25 3.47
N SER A 252 -14.49 -24.70 4.64
CA SER A 252 -13.56 -25.28 5.60
C SER A 252 -12.91 -26.54 5.05
N CYS A 253 -11.57 -26.54 4.99
CA CYS A 253 -10.78 -27.74 4.75
C CYS A 253 -10.42 -28.47 6.06
N VAL A 254 -10.87 -27.95 7.20
CA VAL A 254 -10.54 -28.48 8.53
C VAL A 254 -11.56 -29.54 8.94
N PRO A 255 -11.12 -30.70 9.47
CA PRO A 255 -12.03 -31.73 9.98
C PRO A 255 -12.98 -31.23 11.08
N ALA A 256 -14.19 -31.79 11.15
CA ALA A 256 -15.27 -31.33 12.02
C ALA A 256 -14.97 -31.45 13.53
N ASP A 257 -14.08 -32.37 13.90
CA ASP A 257 -13.63 -32.63 15.26
C ASP A 257 -12.61 -31.61 15.78
N LYS A 258 -12.06 -30.77 14.90
CA LYS A 258 -11.04 -29.79 15.29
C LYS A 258 -11.65 -28.53 15.88
N PHE A 259 -10.96 -28.01 16.89
CA PHE A 259 -11.28 -26.72 17.48
C PHE A 259 -10.63 -25.60 16.66
N VAL A 260 -11.44 -24.80 15.98
CA VAL A 260 -10.98 -23.70 15.12
C VAL A 260 -11.04 -22.37 15.88
N VAL A 261 -9.97 -21.58 15.81
CA VAL A 261 -9.89 -20.23 16.37
C VAL A 261 -9.60 -19.27 15.23
N ALA A 262 -10.56 -18.42 14.91
CA ALA A 262 -10.38 -17.35 13.93
C ALA A 262 -9.78 -16.12 14.62
N VAL A 263 -8.68 -15.60 14.10
CA VAL A 263 -8.01 -14.40 14.61
C VAL A 263 -7.53 -13.54 13.45
N GLY A 264 -7.59 -12.22 13.58
CA GLY A 264 -7.01 -11.33 12.57
C GLY A 264 -7.64 -9.95 12.51
N ASN A 265 -7.38 -9.26 11.40
CA ASN A 265 -7.85 -7.91 11.12
C ASN A 265 -8.64 -7.89 9.80
N PRO A 266 -9.94 -8.27 9.79
CA PRO A 266 -10.73 -8.25 8.57
C PRO A 266 -10.88 -6.82 8.01
N PRO A 267 -11.16 -6.66 6.70
CA PRO A 267 -11.37 -5.35 6.09
C PRO A 267 -12.54 -4.59 6.72
N PHE A 268 -12.38 -3.27 6.87
CA PHE A 268 -13.25 -2.38 7.65
C PHE A 268 -14.44 -1.78 6.88
N SER A 269 -14.72 -2.22 5.67
CA SER A 269 -15.76 -1.65 4.80
C SER A 269 -17.17 -1.74 5.41
N THR A 270 -17.91 -0.62 5.40
CA THR A 270 -19.34 -0.57 5.78
C THR A 270 -20.27 -1.04 4.65
N LYS A 271 -19.74 -1.43 3.50
CA LYS A 271 -20.51 -1.86 2.32
C LYS A 271 -19.97 -3.19 1.80
N GLY A 272 -20.53 -4.29 2.28
CA GLY A 272 -20.37 -5.62 1.66
C GLY A 272 -21.21 -5.76 0.39
N LYS A 273 -21.07 -6.91 -0.32
CA LYS A 273 -21.78 -7.22 -1.58
C LYS A 273 -23.31 -7.08 -1.44
N ASN A 274 -23.85 -7.36 -0.25
CA ASN A 274 -25.29 -7.32 0.05
C ASN A 274 -25.74 -6.09 0.86
N ARG A 275 -24.94 -5.01 0.89
CA ARG A 275 -25.15 -3.82 1.76
C ARG A 275 -25.08 -4.08 3.27
N ASN A 276 -24.75 -5.30 3.69
CA ASN A 276 -24.39 -5.61 5.07
C ASN A 276 -22.99 -5.08 5.38
N ASP A 277 -22.71 -4.79 6.64
CA ASP A 277 -21.34 -4.46 7.09
C ASP A 277 -20.44 -5.67 6.86
N LEU A 278 -19.31 -5.48 6.19
CA LEU A 278 -18.41 -6.57 5.80
C LEU A 278 -17.88 -7.32 7.03
N VAL A 279 -17.71 -6.63 8.16
CA VAL A 279 -17.27 -7.23 9.42
C VAL A 279 -18.25 -8.31 9.90
N HIS A 280 -19.57 -8.08 9.77
CA HIS A 280 -20.57 -9.10 10.10
C HIS A 280 -20.44 -10.34 9.20
N ASP A 281 -20.20 -10.14 7.89
CA ASP A 281 -20.01 -11.26 6.96
C ASP A 281 -18.81 -12.12 7.35
N PHE A 282 -17.71 -11.52 7.82
CA PHE A 282 -16.54 -12.26 8.31
C PHE A 282 -16.83 -13.05 9.58
N PHE A 283 -17.49 -12.45 10.59
CA PHE A 283 -17.91 -13.17 11.80
C PHE A 283 -18.80 -14.36 11.45
N ARG A 284 -19.82 -14.12 10.63
CA ARG A 284 -20.79 -15.13 10.19
C ARG A 284 -20.13 -16.28 9.43
N HIS A 285 -19.24 -15.96 8.48
CA HIS A 285 -18.56 -16.99 7.67
C HIS A 285 -17.56 -17.81 8.49
N ALA A 286 -16.83 -17.16 9.39
CA ALA A 286 -15.93 -17.86 10.31
C ALA A 286 -16.69 -18.83 11.24
N ALA A 287 -17.86 -18.41 11.75
CA ALA A 287 -18.68 -19.24 12.62
C ALA A 287 -19.37 -20.40 11.88
N SER A 288 -20.03 -20.13 10.76
CA SER A 288 -20.86 -21.13 10.08
C SER A 288 -20.05 -22.06 9.16
N GLU A 289 -19.33 -21.49 8.19
CA GLU A 289 -18.62 -22.27 7.19
C GLU A 289 -17.34 -22.89 7.78
N TRP A 290 -16.61 -22.13 8.60
CA TRP A 290 -15.37 -22.58 9.23
C TRP A 290 -15.54 -23.23 10.60
N ARG A 291 -16.76 -23.18 11.17
CA ARG A 291 -17.07 -23.77 12.48
C ARG A 291 -16.10 -23.29 13.57
N ALA A 292 -15.71 -22.02 13.48
CA ALA A 292 -14.90 -21.38 14.51
C ALA A 292 -15.63 -21.46 15.86
N HIS A 293 -14.88 -21.79 16.90
CA HIS A 293 -15.38 -21.82 18.28
C HIS A 293 -15.04 -20.54 19.03
N VAL A 294 -13.98 -19.86 18.58
CA VAL A 294 -13.54 -18.55 19.06
C VAL A 294 -13.26 -17.69 17.84
N ILE A 295 -13.76 -16.46 17.86
CA ILE A 295 -13.49 -15.46 16.82
C ILE A 295 -12.97 -14.19 17.50
N ALA A 296 -11.71 -13.85 17.24
CA ALA A 296 -11.02 -12.70 17.80
C ALA A 296 -10.58 -11.74 16.70
N PHE A 297 -11.40 -10.73 16.40
CA PHE A 297 -11.10 -9.78 15.33
C PHE A 297 -10.80 -8.40 15.87
N ILE A 298 -9.79 -7.76 15.26
CA ILE A 298 -9.64 -6.31 15.31
C ILE A 298 -10.69 -5.72 14.39
N VAL A 299 -11.55 -4.87 14.92
CA VAL A 299 -12.64 -4.24 14.19
C VAL A 299 -12.67 -2.73 14.49
N PRO A 300 -13.29 -1.90 13.62
CA PRO A 300 -13.37 -0.47 13.86
C PRO A 300 -14.18 -0.17 15.12
N GLU A 301 -13.89 0.94 15.81
CA GLU A 301 -14.59 1.36 17.04
C GLU A 301 -16.12 1.42 16.89
N ARG A 302 -16.65 1.68 15.68
CA ARG A 302 -18.10 1.64 15.42
C ARG A 302 -18.74 0.28 15.77
N CYS A 303 -17.97 -0.80 15.74
CA CYS A 303 -18.41 -2.16 16.02
C CYS A 303 -18.59 -2.42 17.53
N SER A 304 -18.08 -1.54 18.40
CA SER A 304 -18.38 -1.57 19.85
C SER A 304 -19.74 -0.99 20.22
N ARG A 305 -20.49 -0.45 19.25
CA ARG A 305 -21.84 0.03 19.53
C ARG A 305 -22.72 -1.16 19.96
N PRO A 306 -23.54 -1.05 21.03
CA PRO A 306 -24.37 -2.15 21.51
C PRO A 306 -25.20 -2.82 20.42
N LEU A 307 -25.83 -2.02 19.55
CA LEU A 307 -26.62 -2.53 18.43
C LEU A 307 -25.81 -3.40 17.45
N PHE A 308 -24.54 -3.06 17.20
CA PHE A 308 -23.68 -3.88 16.34
C PHE A 308 -23.38 -5.22 17.02
N VAL A 309 -22.99 -5.21 18.29
CA VAL A 309 -22.70 -6.42 19.07
C VAL A 309 -23.93 -7.32 19.15
N GLU A 310 -25.09 -6.77 19.48
CA GLU A 310 -26.37 -7.49 19.51
C GLU A 310 -26.70 -8.12 18.15
N THR A 311 -26.51 -7.37 17.06
CA THR A 311 -26.73 -7.88 15.70
C THR A 311 -25.78 -9.02 15.37
N THR A 312 -24.50 -8.92 15.72
CA THR A 312 -23.52 -10.00 15.55
C THR A 312 -23.94 -11.24 16.32
N LEU A 313 -24.28 -11.12 17.61
CA LEU A 313 -24.73 -12.26 18.43
C LEU A 313 -26.00 -12.91 17.87
N GLN A 314 -26.98 -12.11 17.43
CA GLN A 314 -28.18 -12.63 16.79
C GLN A 314 -27.86 -13.42 15.52
N GLN A 315 -26.94 -12.93 14.68
CA GLN A 315 -26.54 -13.64 13.46
C GLN A 315 -25.82 -14.96 13.75
N LEU A 316 -24.90 -14.94 14.72
CA LEU A 316 -24.15 -16.12 15.12
C LEU A 316 -25.06 -17.21 15.71
N ASN A 317 -26.07 -16.84 16.50
CA ASN A 317 -27.02 -17.78 17.10
C ASN A 317 -28.15 -18.23 16.15
N ARG A 318 -28.55 -17.42 15.14
CA ARG A 318 -29.62 -17.80 14.19
C ARG A 318 -29.23 -18.92 13.24
N GLN A 319 -27.96 -18.99 12.82
CA GLN A 319 -27.51 -19.97 11.83
C GLN A 319 -27.49 -21.42 12.32
N GLN A 320 -27.80 -21.66 13.60
CA GLN A 320 -27.68 -22.96 14.25
C GLN A 320 -29.01 -23.70 14.41
N MET A 321 -30.14 -23.09 14.01
CA MET A 321 -31.48 -23.69 14.14
C MET A 321 -31.82 -24.71 13.03
N ASP A 322 -31.03 -24.77 11.95
CA ASP A 322 -31.36 -25.59 10.76
C ASP A 322 -30.75 -27.02 10.77
N ASN A 323 -29.95 -27.40 11.76
CA ASN A 323 -29.40 -28.76 11.90
C ASN A 323 -29.36 -29.19 13.38
N GLU A 324 -30.01 -30.32 13.71
CA GLU A 324 -30.38 -30.76 15.06
C GLU A 324 -29.25 -30.95 16.10
N THR A 325 -29.69 -30.89 17.37
CA THR A 325 -29.17 -31.41 18.65
C THR A 325 -28.21 -30.62 19.55
N VAL A 326 -27.48 -29.59 19.10
CA VAL A 326 -26.65 -28.79 20.04
C VAL A 326 -26.92 -27.30 19.86
N VAL A 327 -27.62 -26.72 20.83
CA VAL A 327 -27.79 -25.26 20.94
C VAL A 327 -26.47 -24.68 21.40
N LEU A 328 -25.70 -24.22 20.43
CA LEU A 328 -24.49 -23.46 20.65
C LEU A 328 -24.88 -22.03 21.08
N SER A 329 -24.25 -21.51 22.12
CA SER A 329 -24.51 -20.15 22.60
C SER A 329 -23.28 -19.28 22.40
N TRP A 330 -23.39 -18.32 21.49
CA TRP A 330 -22.36 -17.31 21.30
C TRP A 330 -22.48 -16.17 22.31
N THR A 331 -21.35 -15.76 22.89
CA THR A 331 -21.23 -14.62 23.78
C THR A 331 -20.01 -13.76 23.42
N LEU A 332 -20.03 -12.47 23.78
CA LEU A 332 -18.86 -11.59 23.71
C LEU A 332 -18.06 -11.76 25.01
N ALA A 333 -16.95 -12.49 24.95
CA ALA A 333 -16.13 -12.83 26.12
C ALA A 333 -15.10 -11.74 26.47
N MET A 334 -14.65 -10.96 25.48
CA MET A 334 -13.72 -9.85 25.69
C MET A 334 -13.94 -8.77 24.65
N GLU A 335 -13.86 -7.52 25.09
CA GLU A 335 -13.69 -6.35 24.24
C GLU A 335 -12.53 -5.50 24.80
N LEU A 336 -11.57 -5.15 23.95
CA LEU A 336 -10.40 -4.37 24.36
C LEU A 336 -10.18 -3.20 23.38
N PRO A 337 -10.25 -1.94 23.84
CA PRO A 337 -9.90 -0.78 23.04
C PRO A 337 -8.44 -0.79 22.60
N LEU A 338 -8.18 -0.44 21.34
CA LEU A 338 -6.85 -0.38 20.73
C LEU A 338 -6.48 1.06 20.35
N THR A 339 -6.68 2.01 21.26
CA THR A 339 -6.56 3.46 21.02
C THR A 339 -5.15 3.93 20.65
N ASP A 340 -4.12 3.24 21.14
CA ASP A 340 -2.71 3.63 20.99
C ASP A 340 -1.97 2.86 19.90
N TYR A 341 -2.68 2.01 19.16
CA TYR A 341 -2.07 1.17 18.13
C TYR A 341 -2.22 1.77 16.74
N GLU A 342 -1.22 1.50 15.89
CA GLU A 342 -1.13 2.05 14.54
C GLU A 342 -1.27 0.92 13.51
N PHE A 343 -1.86 1.26 12.37
CA PHE A 343 -1.86 0.40 11.19
C PHE A 343 -0.80 0.88 10.22
N GLU A 344 -0.19 -0.07 9.52
CA GLU A 344 0.84 0.19 8.53
C GLU A 344 0.26 0.10 7.12
N PHE A 345 0.57 1.09 6.29
CA PHE A 345 0.09 1.19 4.92
C PHE A 345 1.25 1.50 3.96
N GLY A 346 1.34 0.73 2.89
CA GLY A 346 2.34 0.93 1.82
C GLY A 346 3.57 0.02 1.93
N ALA A 347 4.50 0.16 0.97
CA ALA A 347 5.70 -0.65 0.90
C ALA A 347 6.76 -0.21 1.91
N ARG A 348 7.65 -1.12 2.34
CA ARG A 348 8.70 -0.90 3.37
C ARG A 348 9.49 0.42 3.25
N LYS A 349 9.76 0.91 2.03
CA LYS A 349 10.51 2.17 1.80
C LYS A 349 9.68 3.45 2.04
N ALA A 350 8.36 3.35 2.12
CA ALA A 350 7.42 4.46 2.28
C ALA A 350 6.24 4.04 3.17
N LEU A 351 6.56 3.33 4.26
CA LEU A 351 5.56 2.84 5.21
C LEU A 351 4.92 4.02 5.94
N LYS A 352 3.61 4.19 5.73
CA LYS A 352 2.81 5.19 6.42
C LYS A 352 2.13 4.52 7.60
N ARG A 353 2.16 5.18 8.75
CA ARG A 353 1.39 4.76 9.91
C ARG A 353 0.11 5.57 9.99
N VAL A 354 -1.00 4.87 10.21
CA VAL A 354 -2.34 5.45 10.30
C VAL A 354 -2.95 5.02 11.61
N ARG A 355 -3.42 6.00 12.39
CA ARG A 355 -4.23 5.72 13.58
C ARG A 355 -5.68 5.62 13.16
N GLN A 356 -6.28 4.46 13.44
CA GLN A 356 -7.69 4.24 13.24
C GLN A 356 -8.28 3.66 14.53
N PRO A 357 -9.24 4.35 15.19
CA PRO A 357 -9.90 3.83 16.38
C PRO A 357 -10.47 2.44 16.12
N SER A 358 -9.98 1.47 16.87
CA SER A 358 -10.27 0.05 16.70
C SER A 358 -10.40 -0.63 18.06
N VAL A 359 -11.05 -1.78 18.06
CA VAL A 359 -11.24 -2.62 19.23
C VAL A 359 -10.93 -4.06 18.85
N LEU A 360 -10.39 -4.84 19.79
CA LEU A 360 -10.38 -6.29 19.69
C LEU A 360 -11.70 -6.81 20.27
N GLN A 361 -12.49 -7.53 19.49
CA GLN A 361 -13.66 -8.27 19.97
C GLN A 361 -13.38 -9.77 19.90
N LEU A 362 -13.60 -10.46 21.02
CA LEU A 362 -13.46 -11.91 21.15
C LEU A 362 -14.83 -12.52 21.47
N PHE A 363 -15.40 -13.19 20.49
CA PHE A 363 -16.63 -13.97 20.64
C PHE A 363 -16.31 -15.43 20.85
N THR A 364 -17.05 -16.09 21.74
CA THR A 364 -16.88 -17.52 22.02
C THR A 364 -18.20 -18.26 21.95
N CYS A 365 -18.10 -19.50 21.50
CA CYS A 365 -19.19 -20.43 21.42
C CYS A 365 -19.09 -21.45 22.56
N ASP A 366 -20.01 -21.37 23.51
CA ASP A 366 -20.15 -22.41 24.53
C ASP A 366 -21.00 -23.55 23.96
N ARG A 367 -20.53 -24.79 24.18
CA ARG A 367 -21.23 -26.03 23.83
C ARG A 367 -21.98 -26.58 25.03
#